data_AF-A0A947BSU7-F1
#
_entry.id   AF-A0A947BSU7-F1
#
_cell.length_a   1.000
_cell.length_b   1.000
_cell.length_c   1.000
_cell.angle_alpha   90.00
_cell.angle_beta   90.00
_cell.angle_gamma   90.00
#
_symmetry.space_group_name_H-M   'P 1'
#
loop_
_entity.id
_entity.type
_entity.pdbx_description
1 polymer ?
#
loop_
_entity_poly.entity_id
_entity_poly.type
_entity_poly.pdbx_seq_one_letter_code
_entity_poly.pdbx_strand_id
1 'polypeptide(L)'
;RSAAFDQHVRQKMTLGAASMRELGNLYTAALPAWLAAGLDEANCDEIDLAGKEILLIGYGSGDAADAIPIRMVPGWEHGAKSIEFKSTLLPMIDLTHDQYLALRDRSSLAGIHYAPQYEFVVDRVGSEATHAFQDAGIEYYRFVQ
;
A
#
# COMPACT_ATOMS: atom_id res chain seq x y z
N ARG A 1 -21.62 21.69 -7.42
CA ARG A 1 -21.38 21.03 -6.11
C ARG A 1 -21.74 22.04 -5.02
N SER A 2 -22.43 21.65 -3.95
CA SER A 2 -22.83 22.59 -2.89
C SER A 2 -21.67 22.81 -1.91
N ALA A 3 -21.55 24.03 -1.37
CA ALA A 3 -20.55 24.35 -0.34
C ALA A 3 -20.67 23.44 0.89
N ALA A 4 -21.89 23.00 1.22
CA ALA A 4 -22.15 22.08 2.32
C ALA A 4 -21.50 20.69 2.12
N PHE A 5 -21.49 20.15 0.90
CA PHE A 5 -20.83 18.87 0.59
C PHE A 5 -19.32 18.97 0.78
N ASP A 6 -18.70 20.02 0.24
CA ASP A 6 -17.26 20.22 0.37
C ASP A 6 -16.84 20.40 1.84
N GLN A 7 -17.63 21.13 2.63
CA GLN A 7 -17.36 21.30 4.05
C GLN A 7 -17.54 19.99 4.85
N HIS A 8 -18.61 19.23 4.63
CA HIS A 8 -18.89 18.07 5.49
C HIS A 8 -18.19 16.77 5.08
N VAL A 9 -17.96 16.57 3.79
CA VAL A 9 -17.44 15.30 3.26
C VAL A 9 -15.95 15.42 2.97
N ARG A 10 -15.53 16.42 2.20
CA ARG A 10 -14.11 16.51 1.81
C ARG A 10 -13.19 16.70 3.00
N GLN A 11 -13.57 17.56 3.95
CA GLN A 11 -12.75 17.82 5.15
C GLN A 11 -12.49 16.55 5.98
N LYS A 12 -13.35 15.53 5.88
CA LYS A 12 -13.19 14.27 6.62
C LYS A 12 -12.43 13.19 5.86
N MET A 13 -12.13 13.43 4.58
CA MET A 13 -11.53 12.44 3.67
C MET A 13 -10.18 12.90 3.10
N THR A 14 -9.62 14.01 3.59
CA THR A 14 -8.38 14.58 3.03
C THR A 14 -7.12 13.86 3.49
N LEU A 15 -7.09 13.38 4.74
CA LEU A 15 -5.90 12.72 5.31
C LEU A 15 -5.52 11.47 4.51
N GLY A 16 -4.24 11.38 4.16
CA GLY A 16 -3.64 10.29 3.40
C GLY A 16 -3.91 10.36 1.90
N ALA A 17 -4.79 11.26 1.44
CA ALA A 17 -5.25 11.27 0.06
C ALA A 17 -4.13 11.58 -0.94
N ALA A 18 -3.19 12.47 -0.58
CA ALA A 18 -2.06 12.78 -1.45
C ALA A 18 -1.16 11.55 -1.66
N SER A 19 -0.75 10.90 -0.57
CA SER A 19 0.12 9.71 -0.60
C SER A 19 -0.55 8.52 -1.28
N MET A 20 -1.83 8.29 -1.05
CA MET A 20 -2.57 7.17 -1.67
C MET A 20 -2.72 7.31 -3.19
N ARG A 21 -2.66 8.54 -3.74
CA ARG A 21 -2.66 8.72 -5.21
C ARG A 21 -1.39 8.21 -5.86
N GLU A 22 -0.26 8.23 -5.15
CA GLU A 22 1.02 7.71 -5.66
C GLU A 22 1.02 6.18 -5.77
N LEU A 23 0.14 5.51 -5.01
CA LEU A 23 0.06 4.03 -4.95
C LEU A 23 -0.95 3.42 -5.93
N GLY A 24 -1.99 4.18 -6.31
CA GLY A 24 -3.10 3.64 -7.07
C GLY A 24 -3.95 2.65 -6.27
N ASN A 25 -4.52 1.64 -6.94
CA ASN A 25 -5.40 0.67 -6.30
C ASN A 25 -4.61 -0.55 -5.78
N LEU A 26 -4.53 -0.69 -4.45
CA LEU A 26 -3.88 -1.81 -3.76
C LEU A 26 -4.83 -2.95 -3.40
N TYR A 27 -6.05 -2.98 -3.95
CA TYR A 27 -7.08 -3.97 -3.65
C TYR A 27 -7.35 -4.06 -2.14
N THR A 28 -7.17 -5.24 -1.54
CA THR A 28 -7.43 -5.50 -0.12
C THR A 28 -6.53 -4.67 0.80
N ALA A 29 -5.36 -4.28 0.34
CA ALA A 29 -4.44 -3.43 1.10
C ALA A 29 -4.79 -1.93 1.04
N ALA A 30 -5.76 -1.51 0.20
CA ALA A 30 -6.08 -0.10 0.02
C ALA A 30 -6.61 0.57 1.30
N LEU A 31 -7.52 -0.10 2.04
CA LEU A 31 -8.07 0.42 3.29
C LEU A 31 -7.01 0.59 4.40
N PRO A 32 -6.20 -0.44 4.74
CA PRO A 32 -5.15 -0.27 5.75
C PRO A 32 -4.06 0.70 5.30
N ALA A 33 -3.71 0.75 4.01
CA ALA A 33 -2.76 1.74 3.50
C ALA A 33 -3.30 3.17 3.64
N TRP A 34 -4.58 3.40 3.36
CA TRP A 34 -5.20 4.72 3.56
C TRP A 34 -5.20 5.14 5.02
N LEU A 35 -5.53 4.21 5.92
CA LEU A 35 -5.46 4.47 7.36
C LEU A 35 -4.04 4.82 7.78
N ALA A 36 -3.04 4.04 7.36
CA ALA A 36 -1.64 4.31 7.65
C ALA A 36 -1.18 5.68 7.11
N ALA A 37 -1.48 5.99 5.85
CA ALA A 37 -1.16 7.27 5.23
C ALA A 37 -1.83 8.45 5.96
N GLY A 38 -3.10 8.30 6.35
CA GLY A 38 -3.83 9.34 7.06
C GLY A 38 -3.32 9.58 8.49
N LEU A 39 -2.90 8.52 9.19
CA LEU A 39 -2.26 8.64 10.51
C LEU A 39 -0.87 9.27 10.40
N ASP A 40 -0.08 8.88 9.40
CA ASP A 40 1.24 9.47 9.14
C ASP A 40 1.13 10.97 8.85
N GLU A 41 0.19 11.37 7.97
CA GLU A 41 -0.10 12.78 7.66
C GLU A 41 -0.58 13.55 8.90
N ALA A 42 -1.56 13.00 9.65
CA ALA A 42 -2.05 13.65 10.87
C ALA A 42 -0.94 13.84 11.92
N ASN A 43 -0.03 12.88 12.05
CA ASN A 43 1.09 12.98 13.00
C ASN A 43 2.12 14.01 12.52
N CYS A 44 2.39 14.08 11.21
CA CYS A 44 3.27 15.09 10.62
C CYS A 44 2.71 16.51 10.77
N ASP A 45 1.40 16.67 10.61
CA ASP A 45 0.69 17.96 10.64
C ASP A 45 0.20 18.35 12.05
N GLU A 46 0.61 17.59 13.08
CA GLU A 46 0.25 17.81 14.49
C GLU A 46 -1.28 17.86 14.74
N ILE A 47 -2.04 17.07 13.98
CA ILE A 47 -3.49 16.96 14.11
C ILE A 47 -3.82 15.94 15.20
N ASP A 48 -4.32 16.41 16.33
CA ASP A 48 -4.73 15.52 17.43
C ASP A 48 -5.99 14.71 17.07
N LEU A 49 -5.80 13.39 16.94
CA LEU A 49 -6.86 12.43 16.71
C LEU A 49 -7.33 11.74 17.99
N ALA A 50 -6.72 11.96 19.15
CA ALA A 50 -7.09 11.27 20.38
C ALA A 50 -8.58 11.48 20.71
N GLY A 51 -9.27 10.37 21.00
CA GLY A 51 -10.70 10.38 21.31
C GLY A 51 -11.63 10.61 20.12
N LYS A 52 -11.11 10.84 18.89
CA LYS A 52 -11.91 10.90 17.68
C LYS A 52 -12.38 9.51 17.26
N GLU A 53 -13.53 9.47 16.59
CA GLU A 53 -14.04 8.28 15.92
C GLU A 53 -13.70 8.33 14.43
N ILE A 54 -13.23 7.23 13.89
CA ILE A 54 -12.95 7.06 12.46
C ILE A 54 -13.81 5.91 11.98
N LEU A 55 -14.49 6.10 10.83
CA LEU A 55 -15.24 5.05 10.17
C LEU A 55 -14.39 4.49 9.03
N LEU A 56 -14.00 3.23 9.14
CA LEU A 56 -13.35 2.49 8.06
C LEU A 56 -14.41 1.79 7.23
N ILE A 57 -14.31 1.90 5.90
CA ILE A 57 -15.23 1.25 4.97
C ILE A 57 -14.42 0.42 3.99
N GLY A 58 -14.51 -0.90 4.11
CA GLY A 58 -13.94 -1.85 3.17
C GLY A 58 -14.97 -2.29 2.14
N TYR A 59 -14.54 -2.46 0.89
CA TYR A 59 -15.38 -2.97 -0.18
C TYR A 59 -14.60 -3.94 -1.07
N GLY A 60 -15.22 -5.08 -1.39
CA GLY A 60 -14.76 -6.03 -2.39
C GLY A 60 -15.85 -6.29 -3.42
N SER A 61 -15.49 -6.21 -4.70
CA SER A 61 -16.44 -6.46 -5.80
C SER A 61 -17.06 -7.85 -5.70
N GLY A 62 -18.39 -7.93 -5.80
CA GLY A 62 -19.18 -9.12 -5.51
C GLY A 62 -20.35 -8.72 -4.60
N ASP A 63 -20.17 -8.92 -3.29
CA ASP A 63 -21.20 -8.71 -2.26
C ASP A 63 -20.59 -8.31 -0.89
N ALA A 64 -19.28 -8.09 -0.79
CA ALA A 64 -18.64 -7.90 0.52
C ALA A 64 -18.36 -6.42 0.78
N ALA A 65 -18.97 -5.88 1.83
CA ALA A 65 -18.63 -4.57 2.38
C ALA A 65 -18.70 -4.62 3.90
N ASP A 66 -17.72 -3.99 4.55
CA ASP A 66 -17.67 -3.87 6.02
C ASP A 66 -17.51 -2.41 6.42
N ALA A 67 -18.24 -2.01 7.46
CA ALA A 67 -18.15 -0.71 8.10
C ALA A 67 -17.65 -0.91 9.53
N ILE A 68 -16.43 -0.46 9.81
CA ILE A 68 -15.74 -0.69 11.09
C ILE A 68 -15.54 0.66 11.77
N PRO A 69 -16.34 1.00 12.79
CA PRO A 69 -16.08 2.17 13.62
C PRO A 69 -14.90 1.88 14.56
N ILE A 70 -13.91 2.76 14.55
CA ILE A 70 -12.77 2.72 15.47
C ILE A 70 -12.70 4.01 16.27
N ARG A 71 -12.13 3.92 17.48
CA ARG A 71 -11.84 5.08 18.32
C ARG A 71 -10.35 5.20 18.52
N MET A 72 -9.82 6.37 18.20
CA MET A 72 -8.42 6.69 18.41
C MET A 72 -8.15 6.90 19.91
N VAL A 73 -7.07 6.30 20.40
CA VAL A 73 -6.66 6.36 21.80
C VAL A 73 -5.45 7.28 21.97
N PRO A 74 -5.23 7.88 23.16
CA PRO A 74 -4.03 8.66 23.43
C PRO A 74 -2.76 7.86 23.12
N GLY A 75 -1.76 8.51 22.51
CA GLY A 75 -0.49 7.88 22.15
C GLY A 75 -0.49 7.13 20.80
N TRP A 76 -1.55 7.28 19.98
CA TRP A 76 -1.65 6.69 18.65
C TRP A 76 -0.48 7.05 17.72
N GLU A 77 0.16 8.19 17.97
CA GLU A 77 1.31 8.71 17.24
C GLU A 77 2.50 7.74 17.26
N HIS A 78 2.67 6.97 18.34
CA HIS A 78 3.75 5.97 18.44
C HIS A 78 3.54 4.83 17.43
N GLY A 79 2.28 4.41 17.25
CA GLY A 79 1.90 3.42 16.24
C GLY A 79 2.12 3.96 14.83
N ALA A 80 1.66 5.20 14.58
CA ALA A 80 1.84 5.85 13.28
C ALA A 80 3.32 5.97 12.88
N LYS A 81 4.17 6.45 13.80
CA LYS A 81 5.62 6.60 13.57
C LYS A 81 6.33 5.29 13.27
N SER A 82 5.84 4.17 13.79
CA SER A 82 6.44 2.84 13.56
C SER A 82 6.18 2.30 12.16
N ILE A 83 5.22 2.88 11.41
CA ILE A 83 4.90 2.45 10.04
C ILE A 83 5.87 3.05 9.03
N GLU A 84 6.37 4.26 9.29
CA GLU A 84 7.30 4.95 8.39
C GLU A 84 6.77 5.06 6.95
N PHE A 85 5.47 5.37 6.80
CA PHE A 85 4.75 5.25 5.54
C PHE A 85 5.39 6.08 4.42
N LYS A 86 5.71 7.35 4.69
CA LYS A 86 6.27 8.23 3.65
C LYS A 86 7.69 7.86 3.27
N SER A 87 8.56 7.50 4.22
CA SER A 87 9.95 7.14 3.94
C SER A 87 10.08 5.82 3.20
N THR A 88 9.20 4.85 3.46
CA THR A 88 9.16 3.57 2.75
C THR A 88 8.75 3.71 1.27
N LEU A 89 8.08 4.81 0.89
CA LEU A 89 7.75 5.10 -0.51
C LEU A 89 8.89 5.79 -1.29
N LEU A 90 9.88 6.37 -0.62
CA LEU A 90 10.95 7.13 -1.28
C LEU A 90 11.90 6.35 -2.21
N PRO A 91 12.19 5.05 -2.03
CA PRO A 91 13.03 4.32 -3.00
C PRO A 91 12.29 4.00 -4.32
N MET A 92 11.23 4.76 -4.67
CA MET A 92 10.50 4.59 -5.92
C MET A 92 11.39 4.89 -7.14
N ILE A 93 11.20 4.10 -8.19
CA ILE A 93 11.83 4.31 -9.50
C ILE A 93 10.74 4.75 -10.46
N ASP A 94 10.88 5.97 -10.97
CA ASP A 94 10.00 6.45 -12.03
C ASP A 94 10.23 5.66 -13.32
N LEU A 95 9.18 5.05 -13.83
CA LEU A 95 9.20 4.34 -15.10
C LEU A 95 8.66 5.23 -16.22
N THR A 96 9.29 5.17 -17.40
CA THR A 96 8.64 5.66 -18.61
C THR A 96 7.46 4.77 -18.98
N HIS A 97 6.57 5.27 -19.84
CA HIS A 97 5.45 4.50 -20.35
C HIS A 97 5.89 3.17 -20.99
N ASP A 98 6.93 3.20 -21.83
CA ASP A 98 7.43 2.02 -22.53
C ASP A 98 8.07 1.02 -21.54
N GLN A 99 8.77 1.51 -20.52
CA GLN A 99 9.32 0.68 -19.45
C GLN A 99 8.21 -0.02 -18.65
N TYR A 100 7.13 0.69 -18.31
CA TYR A 100 5.98 0.10 -17.64
C TYR A 100 5.34 -1.01 -18.48
N LEU A 101 5.12 -0.78 -19.78
CA LEU A 101 4.56 -1.79 -20.69
C LEU A 101 5.48 -3.02 -20.77
N ALA A 102 6.79 -2.81 -20.90
CA ALA A 102 7.76 -3.91 -20.95
C ALA A 102 7.74 -4.75 -19.66
N LEU A 103 7.63 -4.11 -18.49
CA LEU A 103 7.53 -4.80 -17.19
C LEU A 103 6.24 -5.60 -17.08
N ARG A 104 5.11 -4.99 -17.41
CA ARG A 104 3.79 -5.65 -17.40
C ARG A 104 3.77 -6.88 -18.31
N ASP A 105 4.38 -6.77 -19.48
CA ASP A 105 4.41 -7.83 -20.49
C ASP A 105 5.58 -8.81 -20.27
N ARG A 106 6.28 -8.71 -19.13
CA ARG A 106 7.40 -9.60 -18.71
C ARG A 106 8.53 -9.68 -19.75
N SER A 107 8.78 -8.58 -20.45
CA SER A 107 9.81 -8.43 -21.48
C SER A 107 11.10 -7.84 -20.91
N SER A 108 12.17 -7.76 -21.71
CA SER A 108 13.44 -7.19 -21.22
C SER A 108 13.29 -5.72 -20.86
N LEU A 109 13.69 -5.35 -19.65
CA LEU A 109 13.69 -3.98 -19.16
C LEU A 109 15.08 -3.37 -19.31
N ALA A 110 15.25 -2.50 -20.31
CA ALA A 110 16.48 -1.73 -20.48
C ALA A 110 16.46 -0.46 -19.60
N GLY A 111 17.60 -0.13 -19.01
CA GLY A 111 17.80 1.15 -18.31
C GLY A 111 17.13 1.27 -16.94
N ILE A 112 16.65 0.16 -16.37
CA ILE A 112 16.20 0.10 -14.98
C ILE A 112 17.26 -0.64 -14.18
N HIS A 113 17.84 0.03 -13.19
CA HIS A 113 18.78 -0.55 -12.25
C HIS A 113 18.11 -0.65 -10.89
N TYR A 114 17.60 -1.84 -10.58
CA TYR A 114 17.06 -2.17 -9.26
C TYR A 114 17.88 -3.30 -8.65
N ALA A 115 18.31 -3.11 -7.41
CA ALA A 115 19.01 -4.12 -6.63
C ALA A 115 18.25 -4.31 -5.32
N PRO A 116 17.72 -5.52 -5.07
CA PRO A 116 17.08 -5.85 -3.80
C PRO A 116 17.96 -5.56 -2.60
N GLN A 117 17.41 -4.91 -1.58
CA GLN A 117 18.08 -4.64 -0.31
C GLN A 117 17.13 -4.93 0.85
N TYR A 118 17.51 -5.86 1.75
CA TYR A 118 16.72 -6.27 2.90
C TYR A 118 15.27 -6.68 2.57
N GLU A 119 15.07 -7.42 1.48
CA GLU A 119 13.74 -7.79 0.98
C GLU A 119 13.64 -9.26 0.55
N PHE A 120 12.41 -9.77 0.48
CA PHE A 120 12.10 -11.08 -0.07
C PHE A 120 11.88 -10.99 -1.58
N VAL A 121 12.57 -11.85 -2.33
CA VAL A 121 12.40 -11.97 -3.79
C VAL A 121 11.92 -13.37 -4.15
N VAL A 122 11.20 -13.48 -5.26
CA VAL A 122 11.00 -14.77 -5.95
C VAL A 122 12.33 -15.11 -6.62
N ASP A 123 13.07 -16.06 -6.04
CA ASP A 123 14.39 -16.45 -6.52
C ASP A 123 14.29 -17.34 -7.76
N ARG A 124 13.34 -18.30 -7.73
CA ARG A 124 12.99 -19.12 -8.87
C ARG A 124 11.56 -19.65 -8.77
N VAL A 125 11.02 -20.06 -9.91
CA VAL A 125 9.82 -20.89 -9.99
C VAL A 125 10.25 -22.30 -10.36
N GLY A 126 9.79 -23.28 -9.60
CA GLY A 126 10.05 -24.69 -9.86
C GLY A 126 9.49 -25.15 -11.21
N SER A 127 10.14 -26.16 -11.77
CA SER A 127 9.83 -26.69 -13.11
C SER A 127 9.91 -28.21 -13.16
N GLU A 128 10.28 -28.87 -12.06
CA GLU A 128 10.37 -30.31 -12.01
C GLU A 128 8.97 -30.94 -11.94
N ALA A 129 8.75 -31.94 -12.78
CA ALA A 129 7.50 -32.67 -12.88
C ALA A 129 7.76 -34.19 -12.98
N THR A 130 8.76 -34.68 -12.24
CA THR A 130 9.10 -36.11 -12.24
C THR A 130 8.15 -36.88 -11.32
N HIS A 131 8.19 -38.22 -11.35
CA HIS A 131 7.39 -39.03 -10.43
C HIS A 131 7.92 -38.96 -8.97
N ALA A 132 9.22 -38.70 -8.81
CA ALA A 132 9.85 -38.66 -7.48
C ALA A 132 9.71 -37.28 -6.81
N PHE A 133 9.60 -36.20 -7.59
CA PHE A 133 9.49 -34.85 -7.09
C PHE A 133 8.78 -33.95 -8.12
N GLN A 134 7.89 -33.10 -7.62
CA GLN A 134 7.17 -32.12 -8.45
C GLN A 134 7.13 -30.78 -7.75
N ASP A 135 7.77 -29.78 -8.36
CA ASP A 135 7.73 -28.38 -7.95
C ASP A 135 7.31 -27.42 -9.06
N ALA A 136 6.83 -27.96 -10.20
CA ALA A 136 6.35 -27.15 -11.31
C ALA A 136 5.32 -26.08 -10.85
N GLY A 137 5.68 -24.81 -11.03
CA GLY A 137 4.86 -23.66 -10.65
C GLY A 137 4.99 -23.21 -9.19
N ILE A 138 5.81 -23.88 -8.37
CA ILE A 138 6.05 -23.49 -6.98
C ILE A 138 7.10 -22.38 -6.91
N GLU A 139 6.76 -21.26 -6.28
CA GLU A 139 7.68 -20.15 -6.05
C GLU A 139 8.62 -20.45 -4.87
N TYR A 140 9.92 -20.26 -5.09
CA TYR A 140 10.96 -20.35 -4.07
C TYR A 140 11.47 -18.95 -3.75
N TYR A 141 11.39 -18.58 -2.48
CA TYR A 141 11.75 -17.24 -2.03
C TYR A 141 13.13 -17.20 -1.38
N ARG A 142 13.81 -16.07 -1.54
CA ARG A 142 15.07 -15.78 -0.86
C ARG A 142 15.00 -14.39 -0.23
N PHE A 143 15.54 -14.27 0.97
CA PHE A 143 15.79 -12.97 1.58
C PHE A 143 17.13 -12.42 1.10
N VAL A 144 17.15 -11.22 0.56
CA VAL A 144 18.36 -10.51 0.13
C VAL A 144 18.78 -9.55 1.23
N GLN A 145 20.04 -9.64 1.67
CA GLN A 145 20.67 -8.73 2.64
C GLN A 145 21.53 -7.70 1.91
#